data_AF-A0A2K4ZLH4-F1
#
_entry.id   AF-A0A2K4ZLH4-F1
#
_cell.length_a   1.000
_cell.length_b   1.000
_cell.length_c   1.000
_cell.angle_alpha   90.00
_cell.angle_beta   90.00
_cell.angle_gamma   90.00
#
_symmetry.space_group_name_H-M   'P 1'
#
loop_
_entity.id
_entity.type
_entity.pdbx_description
1 polymer ?
#
loop_
_entity_poly.entity_id
_entity_poly.type
_entity_poly.pdbx_seq_one_letter_code
_entity_poly.pdbx_strand_id
1 'polypeptide(L)' 'MHEEKSKIKSMEGTKKDMLLQLEQMRRSGVELFVDGRAVLPIEVVAKAVRENSPYMADYVLDPSGAICQVRFDKVTRC' A
#
# COMPACT_ATOMS: atom_id res chain seq x y z
N MET A 1 -0.52 7.78 28.09
CA MET A 1 -1.78 7.07 27.76
C MET A 1 -2.72 7.83 26.81
N HIS A 2 -2.87 9.17 26.86
CA HIS A 2 -3.77 9.91 25.94
C HIS A 2 -3.22 10.05 24.51
N GLU A 3 -1.91 10.20 24.37
CA GLU A 3 -1.25 10.43 23.07
C GLU A 3 -1.20 9.17 22.19
N GLU A 4 -1.11 7.99 22.80
CA GLU A 4 -1.03 6.70 22.11
C GLU A 4 -2.38 6.29 21.50
N LYS A 5 -3.49 6.56 22.20
CA LYS A 5 -4.84 6.37 21.65
C LYS A 5 -5.14 7.29 20.47
N SER A 6 -4.61 8.52 20.51
CA SER A 6 -4.69 9.49 19.40
C SER A 6 -3.95 8.97 18.15
N LYS A 7 -2.71 8.48 18.33
CA LYS A 7 -1.90 7.91 17.23
C LYS A 7 -2.52 6.65 16.62
N ILE A 8 -3.03 5.72 17.43
CA ILE A 8 -3.70 4.51 16.95
C ILE A 8 -4.94 4.87 16.10
N LYS A 9 -5.75 5.83 16.57
CA LYS A 9 -6.93 6.30 15.83
C LYS A 9 -6.55 6.96 14.49
N SER A 10 -5.44 7.70 14.46
CA SER A 10 -4.89 8.29 13.23
C SER A 10 -4.44 7.23 12.23
N MET A 11 -3.70 6.19 12.68
CA MET A 11 -3.21 5.12 11.81
C MET A 11 -4.33 4.25 11.24
N GLU A 12 -5.37 3.96 12.02
CA GLU A 12 -6.54 3.23 11.53
C GLU A 12 -7.32 4.03 10.48
N GLY A 13 -7.37 5.36 10.59
CA GLY A 13 -7.86 6.23 9.52
C GLY A 13 -7.03 6.09 8.24
N THR A 14 -5.72 6.25 8.36
CA THR A 14 -4.80 6.14 7.22
C THR A 14 -4.86 4.76 6.53
N LYS A 15 -5.00 3.67 7.29
CA LYS A 15 -5.17 2.33 6.71
C LYS A 15 -6.47 2.20 5.91
N LYS A 16 -7.57 2.78 6.40
CA LYS A 16 -8.86 2.75 5.70
C LYS A 16 -8.81 3.57 4.41
N ASP A 17 -8.21 4.75 4.46
CA ASP A 17 -8.06 5.61 3.29
C ASP A 17 -7.19 4.94 2.23
N MET A 18 -6.06 4.35 2.64
CA MET A 18 -5.18 3.60 1.74
C MET A 18 -5.86 2.36 1.16
N LEU A 19 -6.63 1.62 1.97
CA LEU A 19 -7.40 0.47 1.50
C LEU A 19 -8.39 0.88 0.40
N LEU A 20 -9.12 1.97 0.61
CA LEU A 20 -10.09 2.49 -0.36
C LEU A 20 -9.41 2.87 -1.69
N GLN A 21 -8.26 3.54 -1.62
CA GLN A 21 -7.50 3.91 -2.83
C GLN A 21 -7.03 2.68 -3.60
N LEU A 22 -6.47 1.68 -2.91
CA LEU A 22 -5.99 0.45 -3.54
C LEU A 22 -7.13 -0.39 -4.13
N GLU A 23 -8.31 -0.40 -3.49
CA GLU A 23 -9.51 -1.01 -4.06
C GLU A 23 -9.97 -0.31 -5.34
N GLN A 24 -9.94 1.02 -5.38
CA GLN A 24 -10.29 1.79 -6.58
C GLN A 24 -9.32 1.49 -7.72
N MET A 25 -8.01 1.49 -7.46
CA MET A 25 -6.99 1.10 -8.43
C MET A 25 -7.21 -0.32 -8.96
N ARG A 26 -7.49 -1.28 -8.07
CA ARG A 26 -7.75 -2.66 -8.51
C ARG A 26 -9.01 -2.78 -9.36
N ARG A 27 -10.06 -2.02 -9.05
CA ARG A 27 -11.30 -1.96 -9.86
C ARG A 27 -11.04 -1.36 -11.24
N SER A 28 -10.08 -0.43 -11.38
CA SER A 28 -9.67 0.11 -12.68
C SER A 28 -8.69 -0.79 -13.44
N GLY A 29 -8.39 -2.00 -12.94
CA GLY A 29 -7.53 -2.98 -13.60
C GLY A 29 -6.05 -2.90 -13.21
N VAL A 30 -5.69 -2.10 -12.19
CA VAL A 30 -4.31 -2.04 -11.69
C VAL A 30 -4.00 -3.27 -10.84
N GLU A 31 -2.89 -3.94 -11.15
CA GLU A 31 -2.43 -5.09 -10.39
C GLU A 31 -1.58 -4.65 -9.19
N LEU A 32 -1.72 -5.35 -8.06
CA LEU A 32 -0.99 -5.05 -6.82
C LEU A 32 -0.06 -6.20 -6.47
N PHE A 33 1.20 -5.88 -6.17
CA PHE A 33 2.21 -6.87 -5.82
C PHE A 33 2.88 -6.54 -4.49
N VAL A 34 3.21 -7.57 -3.71
CA VAL A 34 4.09 -7.47 -2.53
C VAL A 34 5.14 -8.57 -2.67
N ASP A 35 6.43 -8.22 -2.59
CA ASP A 35 7.55 -9.15 -2.79
C ASP A 35 7.40 -9.96 -4.10
N GLY A 36 7.00 -9.27 -5.19
CA GLY A 36 6.78 -9.89 -6.51
C GLY A 36 5.55 -10.81 -6.63
N ARG A 37 4.71 -10.93 -5.59
CA ARG A 37 3.49 -11.76 -5.62
C ARG A 37 2.24 -10.91 -5.72
N ALA A 38 1.32 -11.29 -6.60
CA ALA A 38 0.02 -10.63 -6.72
C ALA A 38 -0.78 -10.80 -5.42
N VAL A 39 -1.37 -9.72 -4.91
CA VAL A 39 -2.05 -9.69 -3.61
C VAL A 39 -3.34 -8.86 -3.66
N LEU A 40 -4.19 -9.05 -2.66
CA LEU A 40 -5.37 -8.20 -2.46
C LEU A 40 -5.00 -6.88 -1.75
N PRO A 41 -5.75 -5.78 -1.95
CA PRO A 41 -5.55 -4.50 -1.26
C PRO A 41 -5.42 -4.63 0.27
N ILE A 42 -6.22 -5.50 0.89
CA ILE A 42 -6.18 -5.72 2.33
C ILE A 42 -4.84 -6.29 2.81
N GLU A 43 -4.18 -7.11 1.99
CA GLU A 43 -2.87 -7.68 2.32
C GLU A 43 -1.76 -6.65 2.20
N VAL A 44 -1.86 -5.73 1.22
CA VAL A 44 -0.95 -4.59 1.10
C VAL A 44 -1.02 -3.73 2.35
N VAL A 45 -2.23 -3.33 2.77
CA VAL A 45 -2.42 -2.50 3.96
C VAL A 45 -1.90 -3.20 5.22
N ALA A 46 -2.17 -4.50 5.37
CA ALA A 46 -1.69 -5.28 6.51
C ALA A 46 -0.15 -5.38 6.59
N LYS A 47 0.54 -5.45 5.44
CA LYS A 47 2.00 -5.65 5.38
C LYS A 47 2.79 -4.34 5.28
N ALA A 48 2.30 -3.38 4.52
CA ALA A 48 3.04 -2.18 4.11
C ALA A 48 2.60 -0.87 4.77
N VAL A 49 1.39 -0.79 5.36
CA VAL A 49 0.89 0.45 5.98
C VAL A 49 1.03 0.38 7.50
N ARG A 50 2.23 0.66 7.97
CA ARG A 50 2.61 0.67 9.40
C ARG A 50 3.78 1.64 9.64
N GLU A 51 3.94 2.10 10.87
CA GLU A 51 4.93 3.12 11.24
C GLU A 51 6.37 2.80 10.80
N ASN A 52 6.81 1.56 11.01
CA ASN A 52 8.13 1.09 10.58
C ASN A 52 8.00 0.15 9.38
N SER A 53 7.32 0.61 8.32
CA SER A 53 7.20 -0.16 7.09
C SER A 53 8.53 -0.15 6.32
N PRO A 54 9.08 -1.32 5.95
CA PRO A 54 10.24 -1.41 5.07
C PRO A 54 9.85 -1.33 3.58
N TYR A 55 8.56 -1.24 3.25
CA TYR A 55 8.11 -1.32 1.87
C TYR A 55 8.06 0.06 1.20
N MET A 56 8.54 0.13 -0.04
CA MET A 56 8.38 1.27 -0.93
C MET A 56 7.48 0.86 -2.10
N ALA A 57 6.62 1.78 -2.56
CA ALA A 57 5.71 1.54 -3.66
C ALA A 57 6.31 2.04 -4.97
N ASP A 58 6.52 1.13 -5.92
CA ASP A 58 6.91 1.43 -7.30
C ASP A 58 5.67 1.40 -8.21
N TYR A 59 5.55 2.39 -9.09
CA TYR A 59 4.45 2.51 -10.04
C TYR A 59 4.92 2.13 -11.43
N VAL A 60 4.30 1.10 -12.00
CA VAL A 60 4.58 0.65 -13.37
C VAL A 60 3.53 1.20 -14.29
N LEU A 61 3.98 1.87 -15.36
CA LEU A 61 3.13 2.47 -16.38
C LEU A 61 3.05 1.55 -17.61
N ASP A 62 1.91 1.56 -18.27
CA ASP A 62 1.74 0.97 -19.58
C ASP A 62 2.23 1.92 -20.71
N PRO A 63 2.23 1.51 -21.99
CA PRO A 63 2.65 2.36 -23.09
C PRO A 63 1.83 3.65 -23.29
N SER A 64 0.61 3.71 -22.75
CA SER A 64 -0.23 4.91 -22.77
C SER A 64 0.11 5.89 -21.64
N GLY A 65 0.97 5.49 -20.71
CA GLY A 65 1.36 6.26 -19.52
C GLY A 65 0.41 6.07 -18.34
N ALA A 66 -0.56 5.16 -18.42
CA ALA A 66 -1.45 4.84 -17.31
C ALA A 66 -0.81 3.83 -16.37
N ILE A 67 -1.08 3.94 -15.06
CA ILE A 67 -0.59 2.98 -14.07
C ILE A 67 -1.28 1.64 -14.35
N CYS A 68 -0.49 0.60 -14.59
CA CYS A 68 -0.98 -0.77 -14.76
C CYS A 68 -0.61 -1.67 -13.57
N GLN A 69 0.46 -1.35 -12.82
CA GLN A 69 0.83 -2.08 -11.61
C GLN A 69 1.35 -1.17 -10.50
N VAL A 70 1.12 -1.56 -9.25
CA VAL A 70 1.79 -1.02 -8.06
C VAL A 70 2.50 -2.14 -7.34
N ARG A 71 3.80 -1.99 -7.10
CA ARG A 71 4.66 -3.00 -6.49
C ARG A 71 5.20 -2.51 -5.16
N PHE A 72 5.00 -3.29 -4.11
CA PHE A 72 5.50 -3.00 -2.77
C PHE A 72 6.70 -3.90 -2.49
N ASP A 73 7.89 -3.31 -2.61
CA ASP A 73 9.15 -4.01 -2.44
C ASP A 73 9.87 -3.56 -1.16
N LYS A 74 10.53 -4.50 -0.48
CA LYS A 74 11.29 -4.19 0.73
C LYS A 74 12.56 -3.44 0.37
N VAL A 75 12.71 -2.26 0.95
CA VAL A 75 13.98 -1.52 0.94
C VAL A 75 14.73 -1.90 2.21
N THR A 76 15.85 -2.60 2.03
CA THR A 76 16.79 -2.85 3.12
C THR A 76 17.88 -1.79 3.06
N ARG A 77 18.34 -1.31 4.22
CA ARG A 77 19.54 -0.44 4.27
C ARG A 77 20.75 -1.33 3.96
N CYS A 78 21.49 -0.95 2.92
CA CYS A 78 22.82 -1.48 2.63
C CYS A 78 23.80 -1.08 3.73
#